data_AF-A0A929DRQ4-F1
#
_entry.id   AF-A0A929DRQ4-F1
#
_cell.length_a   1.000
_cell.length_b   1.000
_cell.length_c   1.000
_cell.angle_alpha   90.00
_cell.angle_beta   90.00
_cell.angle_gamma   90.00
#
_symmetry.space_group_name_H-M   'P 1'
#
loop_
_entity.id
_entity.type
_entity.pdbx_description
1 polymer ?
#
loop_
_entity_poly.entity_id
_entity_poly.type
_entity_poly.pdbx_seq_one_letter_code
_entity_poly.pdbx_strand_id
1 'polypeptide(L)' 'MSGFNKTTIMPSAEQALPGRNQAIAVPEKHFVNGNSMSPPYPDGYES' A
#
# COMPACT_ATOMS: atom_id res chain seq x y z
N MET A 1 21.98 22.25 -2.52
CA MET A 1 20.95 23.18 -2.01
C MET A 1 19.57 22.63 -2.38
N SER A 2 18.99 21.75 -1.56
CA SER A 2 17.63 21.23 -1.78
C SER A 2 16.69 21.91 -0.77
N GLY A 3 16.29 23.14 -1.09
CA GLY A 3 15.50 24.02 -0.22
C GLY A 3 14.00 23.98 -0.55
N PHE A 4 13.19 23.64 0.46
CA PHE A 4 11.99 24.36 0.92
C PHE A 4 11.00 25.04 -0.05
N ASN A 5 10.84 24.60 -1.31
CA ASN A 5 9.73 25.06 -2.20
C ASN A 5 9.29 24.00 -3.22
N LYS A 6 9.13 22.74 -2.82
CA LYS A 6 8.31 21.79 -3.59
C LYS A 6 6.95 21.71 -2.91
N THR A 7 5.94 22.33 -3.51
CA THR A 7 4.55 21.88 -3.34
C THR A 7 4.53 20.35 -3.44
N THR A 8 3.71 19.68 -2.64
CA THR A 8 3.48 18.24 -2.74
C THR A 8 2.87 17.94 -4.11
N ILE A 9 3.70 17.92 -5.15
CA ILE A 9 3.32 17.54 -6.50
C ILE A 9 3.49 16.03 -6.60
N MET A 10 2.50 15.38 -7.20
CA MET A 10 2.61 13.96 -7.52
C MET A 10 3.79 13.76 -8.48
N PRO A 11 4.68 12.78 -8.26
CA PRO A 11 5.77 12.49 -9.18
C PRO A 11 5.21 12.07 -10.55
N SER A 12 5.91 12.42 -11.63
CA SER A 12 5.62 11.84 -12.94
C SER A 12 5.96 10.35 -12.96
N ALA A 13 5.44 9.61 -13.94
CA ALA A 13 5.74 8.18 -14.09
C ALA A 13 7.26 7.89 -14.19
N GLU A 14 8.02 8.77 -14.84
CA GLU A 14 9.48 8.67 -15.00
C GLU A 14 10.25 8.96 -13.70
N GLN A 15 9.66 9.72 -12.78
CA GLN A 15 10.24 10.07 -11.49
C GLN A 15 9.87 9.07 -10.39
N ALA A 16 8.85 8.25 -10.61
CA ALA A 16 8.45 7.19 -9.69
C ALA A 16 9.56 6.14 -9.58
N LEU A 17 9.77 5.63 -8.37
CA LEU A 17 10.66 4.50 -8.16
C LEU A 17 10.12 3.26 -8.90
N PRO A 18 10.98 2.36 -9.42
CA PRO A 18 10.56 1.20 -10.23
C PRO A 18 9.70 0.17 -9.49
N GLY A 19 9.40 0.37 -8.21
CA GLY A 19 8.59 -0.54 -7.40
C GLY A 19 9.30 -1.86 -7.11
N ARG A 20 8.51 -2.91 -6.85
CA ARG A 20 8.97 -4.29 -6.63
C ARG A 20 7.92 -5.27 -7.15
N ASN A 21 8.38 -6.43 -7.63
CA ASN A 21 7.47 -7.50 -8.07
C ASN A 21 6.94 -8.33 -6.90
N GLN A 22 7.69 -8.43 -5.80
CA GLN A 22 7.30 -9.22 -4.64
C GLN A 22 6.46 -8.38 -3.67
N ALA A 23 5.29 -8.89 -3.30
CA ALA A 23 4.47 -8.31 -2.25
C ALA A 23 5.20 -8.31 -0.89
N ILE A 24 4.89 -7.33 -0.05
CA ILE A 24 5.35 -7.34 1.34
C ILE A 24 4.53 -8.37 2.11
N ALA A 25 5.20 -9.22 2.88
CA ALA A 25 4.52 -10.20 3.73
C ALA A 25 3.72 -9.50 4.84
N VAL A 26 2.46 -9.88 4.99
CA VAL A 26 1.56 -9.41 6.05
C VAL A 26 1.08 -10.62 6.86
N PRO A 27 0.76 -10.46 8.15
CA PRO A 27 0.11 -11.50 8.92
C PRO A 27 -1.24 -11.90 8.31
N GLU A 28 -1.62 -13.17 8.42
CA GLU A 28 -2.90 -13.66 7.88
C GLU A 28 -4.11 -13.04 8.60
N LYS A 29 -3.98 -12.71 9.89
CA LYS A 29 -5.07 -12.22 10.73
C LYS A 29 -4.84 -10.78 11.16
N HIS A 30 -5.92 -10.01 11.18
CA HIS A 30 -5.94 -8.65 11.69
C HIS A 30 -5.69 -8.67 13.20
N PHE A 31 -4.75 -7.85 13.64
CA PHE A 31 -4.26 -7.86 15.03
C PHE A 31 -5.38 -7.65 16.07
N VAL A 32 -6.37 -6.81 15.77
CA VAL A 32 -7.43 -6.46 16.74
C VAL A 32 -8.61 -7.43 16.74
N ASN A 33 -9.09 -7.84 15.56
CA ASN A 33 -10.38 -8.56 15.43
C ASN A 33 -10.21 -9.99 14.92
N GLY A 34 -9.00 -10.40 14.55
CA GLY A 34 -8.70 -11.76 14.10
C GLY A 34 -9.23 -12.15 12.72
N ASN A 35 -9.93 -11.25 12.01
CA ASN A 35 -10.43 -11.51 10.66
C ASN A 35 -9.27 -11.56 9.65
N SER A 36 -9.48 -12.23 8.50
CA SER A 36 -8.46 -12.33 7.45
C SER A 36 -8.08 -10.95 6.91
N MET A 37 -6.78 -10.64 6.80
CA MET A 37 -6.27 -9.42 6.16
C MET A 37 -6.04 -9.60 4.65
N SER A 38 -6.31 -10.78 4.10
CA SER A 38 -6.10 -11.09 2.69
C SER A 38 -7.23 -11.93 2.12
N PRO A 39 -7.48 -11.86 0.79
CA PRO A 39 -8.51 -12.65 0.14
C PRO A 39 -8.27 -14.16 0.26
N PRO A 40 -9.32 -14.99 0.15
CA PRO A 40 -10.72 -14.62 -0.06
C PRO A 40 -11.35 -14.02 1.20
N TYR A 41 -12.14 -12.96 1.01
CA TYR A 41 -12.93 -12.38 2.09
C TYR A 41 -14.28 -13.10 2.20
N PRO A 42 -14.91 -13.12 3.39
CA PRO A 42 -16.24 -13.70 3.56
C PRO A 42 -17.28 -13.02 2.65
N ASP A 43 -18.29 -13.78 2.23
CA ASP A 43 -19.37 -13.27 1.39
C ASP A 43 -20.09 -12.09 2.05
N GLY A 44 -20.41 -11.07 1.25
CA GLY A 44 -21.07 -9.84 1.72
C GLY A 44 -20.13 -8.74 2.22
N TYR A 45 -18.81 -8.96 2.19
CA TYR A 45 -17.80 -7.91 2.43
C TYR A 45 -17.40 -7.26 1.11
N GLU A 46 -17.41 -5.93 1.04
CA GLU A 46 -16.99 -5.15 -0.13
C GLU A 46 -15.57 -4.58 0.08
N SER A 47 -14.77 -4.54 -1.00
CA SER A 47 -13.37 -4.07 -1.01
C SER A 47 -13.25 -2.61 -1.39
#